data_AF-A0A7C3SFW5-F1
#
_entry.id   AF-A0A7C3SFW5-F1
#
_cell.length_a   1.000
_cell.length_b   1.000
_cell.length_c   1.000
_cell.angle_alpha   90.00
_cell.angle_beta   90.00
_cell.angle_gamma   90.00
#
_symmetry.space_group_name_H-M   'P 1'
#
loop_
_entity.id
_entity.type
_entity.pdbx_description
1 polymer ?
#
loop_
_entity_poly.entity_id
_entity_poly.type
_entity_poly.pdbx_seq_one_letter_code
_entity_poly.pdbx_strand_id
1 'polypeptide(L)'
;MGRRKITLGIVVIYLLMIFCKPVVLYGIILYQRYISPYKRWCCAYAVLHGGPSCSNYARTAIEEYGVVEGGILVLRRLWECQEAAAVLQRSVHQVARPSPKMHHGDGSEECGEMCGLTCAACCAAGCLAFLNEAIKLPTKPPPNFLEKVPPQEDDISSVEKQEELKKLLRDLNPTGASVATAKQEKLDISGVAASERIAQKDCGKVMRYKDRFEEAGRKYGVPPAVLAAIASRETHVGSVGLNREGWSQERSYGMMQIYWTNKPNTADGPFGQAHIDQAAEILKAHWEKMKKKYPDLSESQTFQLAVAAYNCGPNRNFDLSDPDRYTTGKDYSNDVLARAKYFEKHWNECDSW
;
A
#
# COMPACT_ATOMS: atom_id res chain seq x y z
N MET A 1 -43.24 26.05 15.52
CA MET A 1 -43.48 24.65 15.07
C MET A 1 -42.54 24.14 13.96
N GLY A 2 -41.64 24.95 13.37
CA GLY A 2 -40.79 24.51 12.25
C GLY A 2 -39.53 23.69 12.60
N ARG A 3 -38.82 24.00 13.70
CA ARG A 3 -37.56 23.29 14.05
C ARG A 3 -37.75 21.82 14.43
N ARG A 4 -38.84 21.45 15.11
CA ARG A 4 -39.11 20.05 15.52
C ARG A 4 -39.39 19.12 14.33
N LYS A 5 -39.97 19.62 13.24
CA LYS A 5 -40.24 18.82 12.03
C LYS A 5 -38.96 18.50 11.24
N ILE A 6 -38.01 19.43 11.21
CA ILE A 6 -36.71 19.25 10.54
C ILE A 6 -35.86 18.22 11.30
N THR A 7 -35.80 18.32 12.64
CA THR A 7 -35.06 17.35 13.46
C THR A 7 -35.63 15.94 13.36
N LEU A 8 -36.97 15.80 13.35
CA LEU A 8 -37.62 14.50 13.18
C LEU A 8 -37.35 13.88 11.80
N GLY A 9 -37.35 14.69 10.74
CA GLY A 9 -37.03 14.23 9.38
C GLY A 9 -35.59 13.72 9.25
N ILE A 10 -34.62 14.43 9.85
CA ILE A 10 -33.21 13.99 9.87
C ILE A 10 -33.08 12.65 10.60
N VAL A 11 -33.69 12.50 11.78
CA VAL A 11 -33.61 11.25 12.56
C VAL A 11 -34.22 10.07 11.79
N VAL A 12 -35.34 10.26 11.09
CA VAL A 12 -35.95 9.21 10.26
C VAL A 12 -35.04 8.80 9.10
N ILE A 13 -34.38 9.75 8.44
CA ILE A 13 -33.41 9.46 7.36
C ILE A 13 -32.22 8.65 7.90
N TYR A 14 -31.65 9.06 9.04
CA TYR A 14 -30.55 8.32 9.67
C TYR A 14 -30.96 6.89 10.07
N LEU A 15 -32.16 6.71 10.63
CA LEU A 15 -32.68 5.38 10.96
C LEU A 15 -32.87 4.51 9.72
N LEU A 16 -33.44 5.05 8.64
CA LEU A 16 -33.57 4.33 7.36
C LEU A 16 -32.21 3.90 6.81
N MET A 17 -31.19 4.77 6.87
CA MET A 17 -29.84 4.43 6.41
C MET A 17 -29.19 3.30 7.23
N ILE A 18 -29.45 3.24 8.55
CA ILE A 18 -28.97 2.16 9.42
C ILE A 18 -29.59 0.82 9.02
N PHE A 19 -30.90 0.79 8.71
CA PHE A 19 -31.59 -0.44 8.29
C PHE A 19 -31.24 -0.86 6.85
N CYS A 20 -30.91 0.09 5.96
CA CYS A 20 -30.51 -0.22 4.59
C CYS A 20 -29.12 -0.87 4.49
N LYS A 21 -28.18 -0.54 5.39
CA LYS A 21 -26.81 -1.08 5.37
C LYS A 21 -26.75 -2.62 5.37
N PRO A 22 -27.38 -3.35 6.30
CA PRO A 22 -27.32 -4.82 6.28
C PRO A 22 -27.97 -5.43 5.04
N VAL A 23 -29.02 -4.79 4.49
CA VAL A 23 -29.67 -5.25 3.25
C VAL A 23 -28.72 -5.14 2.06
N VAL A 24 -28.03 -4.01 1.92
CA VAL A 24 -27.03 -3.81 0.85
C VAL A 24 -25.86 -4.77 1.00
N LEU A 25 -25.32 -4.94 2.20
CA LEU A 25 -24.23 -5.88 2.46
C LEU A 25 -24.64 -7.33 2.16
N TYR A 26 -25.85 -7.73 2.56
CA TYR A 26 -26.38 -9.04 2.23
C TYR A 26 -26.51 -9.24 0.71
N GLY A 27 -26.97 -8.23 -0.02
CA GLY A 27 -27.02 -8.25 -1.49
C GLY A 27 -25.63 -8.41 -2.14
N ILE A 28 -24.61 -7.70 -1.62
CA ILE A 28 -23.22 -7.85 -2.09
C ILE A 28 -22.72 -9.27 -1.82
N ILE A 29 -22.98 -9.83 -0.64
CA ILE A 29 -22.58 -11.21 -0.29
C ILE A 29 -23.29 -12.23 -1.19
N LEU A 30 -24.58 -12.04 -1.46
CA LEU A 30 -25.35 -12.91 -2.35
C LEU A 30 -24.77 -12.86 -3.78
N TYR A 31 -24.47 -11.66 -4.27
CA TYR A 31 -23.79 -11.46 -5.54
C TYR A 31 -22.42 -12.15 -5.56
N GLN A 32 -21.60 -11.98 -4.53
CA GLN A 32 -20.28 -12.61 -4.41
C GLN A 32 -20.36 -14.14 -4.39
N ARG A 33 -21.39 -14.70 -3.76
CA ARG A 33 -21.54 -16.15 -3.58
C ARG A 33 -22.16 -16.84 -4.78
N TYR A 34 -23.15 -16.21 -5.43
CA TYR A 34 -23.98 -16.88 -6.43
C TYR A 34 -23.88 -16.30 -7.83
N ILE A 35 -23.37 -15.08 -8.00
CA ILE A 35 -23.26 -14.44 -9.33
C ILE A 35 -21.80 -14.34 -9.73
N SER A 36 -20.95 -13.85 -8.83
CA SER A 36 -19.52 -13.61 -9.11
C SER A 36 -18.73 -14.81 -9.60
N PRO A 37 -18.91 -16.04 -9.07
CA PRO A 37 -18.13 -17.20 -9.52
C PRO A 37 -18.41 -17.60 -10.97
N TYR A 38 -19.61 -17.29 -11.48
CA TYR A 38 -20.02 -17.65 -12.85
C TYR A 38 -19.69 -16.56 -13.88
N LYS A 39 -19.09 -15.44 -13.46
CA LYS A 39 -18.66 -14.40 -14.38
C LYS A 39 -17.40 -14.87 -15.10
N ARG A 40 -17.45 -14.86 -16.43
CA ARG A 40 -16.32 -15.24 -17.30
C ARG A 40 -15.26 -14.13 -17.44
N TRP A 41 -15.20 -13.18 -16.49
CA TRP A 41 -14.29 -12.03 -16.51
C TRP A 41 -13.81 -11.67 -15.11
N CYS A 42 -12.56 -11.23 -15.02
CA CYS A 42 -11.97 -10.71 -13.78
C CYS A 42 -12.14 -9.19 -13.66
N CYS A 43 -12.08 -8.67 -12.43
CA CYS A 43 -12.11 -7.24 -12.17
C CYS A 43 -10.87 -6.56 -12.76
N ALA A 44 -11.06 -5.68 -13.75
CA ALA A 44 -9.95 -5.01 -14.44
C ALA A 44 -9.08 -4.18 -13.50
N TYR A 45 -9.68 -3.51 -12.51
CA TYR A 45 -8.91 -2.79 -11.49
C TYR A 45 -7.92 -3.72 -10.77
N ALA A 46 -8.41 -4.85 -10.27
CA ALA A 46 -7.58 -5.79 -9.51
C ALA A 46 -6.45 -6.37 -10.37
N VAL A 47 -6.72 -6.60 -11.67
CA VAL A 47 -5.72 -7.09 -12.63
C VAL A 47 -4.64 -6.03 -12.92
N LEU A 48 -5.03 -4.77 -13.14
CA LEU A 48 -4.09 -3.71 -13.55
C LEU A 48 -3.29 -3.16 -12.38
N HIS A 49 -3.94 -2.88 -11.24
CA HIS A 49 -3.33 -2.16 -10.13
C HIS A 49 -2.85 -3.07 -8.99
N GLY A 50 -3.29 -4.34 -8.95
CA GLY A 50 -3.19 -5.16 -7.75
C GLY A 50 -4.15 -4.67 -6.66
N GLY A 51 -4.63 -5.57 -5.80
CA GLY A 51 -5.54 -5.25 -4.69
C GLY A 51 -6.98 -5.79 -4.85
N PRO A 52 -7.93 -5.34 -4.00
CA PRO A 52 -9.25 -5.96 -3.92
C PRO A 52 -10.09 -5.73 -5.19
N SER A 53 -10.85 -6.76 -5.59
CA SER A 53 -11.86 -6.61 -6.64
C SER A 53 -12.90 -5.54 -6.27
N CYS A 54 -13.57 -4.92 -7.25
CA CYS A 54 -14.63 -3.94 -6.99
C CYS A 54 -15.70 -4.46 -6.04
N SER A 55 -16.00 -5.77 -6.05
CA SER A 55 -16.99 -6.37 -5.15
C SER A 55 -16.50 -6.47 -3.70
N ASN A 56 -15.22 -6.81 -3.49
CA ASN A 56 -14.60 -6.82 -2.17
C ASN A 56 -14.47 -5.40 -1.63
N TYR A 57 -13.99 -4.48 -2.46
CA TYR A 57 -13.95 -3.05 -2.14
C TYR A 57 -15.34 -2.51 -1.78
N ALA A 58 -16.37 -2.86 -2.55
CA ALA A 58 -17.74 -2.42 -2.29
C ALA A 58 -18.27 -2.91 -0.94
N ARG A 59 -17.97 -4.16 -0.58
CA ARG A 59 -18.32 -4.69 0.74
C ARG A 59 -17.66 -3.87 1.84
N THR A 60 -16.33 -3.71 1.78
CA THR A 60 -15.56 -2.95 2.78
C THR A 60 -16.02 -1.49 2.87
N ALA A 61 -16.21 -0.82 1.74
CA ALA A 61 -16.62 0.59 1.70
C ALA A 61 -18.01 0.81 2.32
N ILE A 62 -18.98 -0.06 2.04
CA ILE A 62 -20.32 0.03 2.65
C ILE A 62 -20.29 -0.37 4.13
N GLU A 63 -19.42 -1.30 4.50
CA GLU A 63 -19.22 -1.74 5.89
C GLU A 63 -18.58 -0.64 6.75
N GLU A 64 -17.62 0.10 6.23
CA GLU A 64 -16.90 1.16 6.96
C GLU A 64 -17.64 2.50 6.92
N TYR A 65 -18.09 2.94 5.75
CA TYR A 65 -18.62 4.29 5.52
C TYR A 65 -20.15 4.35 5.39
N GLY A 66 -20.83 3.20 5.44
CA GLY A 66 -22.28 3.12 5.26
C GLY A 66 -22.73 3.30 3.81
N VAL A 67 -24.05 3.24 3.57
CA VAL A 67 -24.60 3.11 2.21
C VAL A 67 -24.36 4.33 1.32
N VAL A 68 -24.41 5.54 1.87
CA VAL A 68 -24.31 6.78 1.08
C VAL A 68 -22.86 7.11 0.77
N GLU A 69 -22.02 7.32 1.78
CA GLU A 69 -20.60 7.65 1.58
C GLU A 69 -19.86 6.46 0.95
N GLY A 70 -20.10 5.24 1.44
CA GLY A 70 -19.58 4.02 0.83
C GLY A 70 -20.06 3.85 -0.61
N GLY A 71 -21.31 4.18 -0.92
CA GLY A 71 -21.84 4.12 -2.29
C GLY A 71 -21.12 5.05 -3.27
N ILE A 72 -20.78 6.27 -2.84
CA ILE A 72 -19.98 7.21 -3.64
C ILE A 72 -18.59 6.63 -3.91
N LEU A 73 -17.95 6.03 -2.91
CA LEU A 73 -16.66 5.35 -3.06
C LEU A 73 -16.74 4.16 -4.02
N VAL A 74 -17.83 3.36 -3.96
CA VAL A 74 -18.06 2.26 -4.90
C VAL A 74 -18.18 2.76 -6.34
N LEU A 75 -18.93 3.83 -6.58
CA LEU A 75 -19.06 4.43 -7.92
C LEU A 75 -17.72 4.92 -8.45
N ARG A 76 -16.91 5.56 -7.59
CA ARG A 76 -15.53 5.96 -7.92
C ARG A 76 -14.68 4.75 -8.31
N ARG A 77 -14.72 3.67 -7.53
CA ARG A 77 -13.99 2.43 -7.81
C ARG A 77 -14.42 1.77 -9.12
N LEU A 78 -15.71 1.81 -9.45
CA LEU A 78 -16.22 1.26 -10.71
C LEU A 78 -15.75 2.08 -11.92
N TRP A 79 -15.64 3.40 -11.77
CA TRP A 79 -15.04 4.27 -12.77
C TRP A 79 -13.56 3.92 -13.01
N GLU A 80 -12.76 3.83 -11.95
CA GLU A 80 -11.34 3.44 -12.05
C GLU A 80 -11.19 2.04 -12.70
N CYS A 81 -12.11 1.12 -12.41
CA CYS A 81 -12.14 -0.19 -13.05
C CYS A 81 -12.45 -0.10 -14.55
N GLN A 82 -13.26 0.85 -14.99
CA GLN A 82 -13.53 1.12 -16.40
C GLN A 82 -12.28 1.61 -17.12
N GLU A 83 -11.53 2.53 -16.50
CA GLU A 83 -10.26 3.04 -17.02
C GLU A 83 -9.22 1.91 -17.10
N ALA A 84 -9.11 1.11 -16.04
CA ALA A 84 -8.22 -0.05 -16.01
C ALA A 84 -8.57 -1.06 -17.11
N ALA A 85 -9.86 -1.29 -17.36
CA ALA A 85 -10.31 -2.17 -18.45
C ALA A 85 -9.91 -1.62 -19.82
N ALA A 86 -10.02 -0.31 -20.04
CA ALA A 86 -9.61 0.33 -21.28
C ALA A 86 -8.09 0.22 -21.51
N VAL A 87 -7.28 0.40 -20.47
CA VAL A 87 -5.82 0.22 -20.53
C VAL A 87 -5.46 -1.22 -20.89
N LEU A 88 -6.04 -2.19 -20.18
CA LEU A 88 -5.79 -3.61 -20.42
C LEU A 88 -6.17 -4.03 -21.86
N GLN A 89 -7.28 -3.53 -22.39
CA GLN A 89 -7.67 -3.79 -23.78
C GLN A 89 -6.65 -3.26 -24.80
N ARG A 90 -6.10 -2.07 -24.57
CA ARG A 90 -5.06 -1.48 -25.45
C ARG A 90 -3.76 -2.28 -25.39
N SER A 91 -3.36 -2.73 -24.20
CA SER A 91 -2.12 -3.51 -24.02
C SER A 91 -2.16 -4.85 -24.77
N VAL A 92 -3.33 -5.50 -24.84
CA VAL A 92 -3.54 -6.73 -25.60
C VAL A 92 -3.46 -6.50 -27.10
N HIS A 93 -4.01 -5.39 -27.60
CA HIS A 93 -3.95 -5.02 -29.02
C HIS A 93 -2.52 -4.80 -29.52
N GLN A 94 -1.59 -4.42 -28.64
CA GLN A 94 -0.18 -4.23 -29.01
C GLN A 94 0.58 -5.56 -29.14
N VAL A 95 0.19 -6.60 -28.40
CA VAL A 95 0.80 -7.94 -28.46
C VAL A 95 0.22 -8.78 -29.62
N ALA A 96 -1.02 -8.55 -30.01
CA ALA A 96 -1.72 -9.28 -31.07
C ALA A 96 -1.39 -8.79 -32.51
N ARG A 97 -0.12 -8.54 -32.84
CA ARG A 97 0.28 -8.38 -34.26
C ARG A 97 0.23 -9.75 -34.95
N PRO A 98 -0.40 -9.88 -36.13
CA PRO A 98 -0.67 -11.18 -36.73
C PRO A 98 0.60 -11.84 -37.28
N SER A 99 0.87 -13.08 -36.87
CA SER A 99 1.73 -14.01 -37.61
C SER A 99 0.86 -14.90 -38.52
N PRO A 100 1.37 -15.38 -39.68
CA PRO A 100 0.52 -16.00 -40.70
C PRO A 100 0.24 -17.48 -40.42
N LYS A 101 -1.06 -17.80 -40.40
CA LYS A 101 -1.74 -19.07 -40.76
C LYS A 101 -1.27 -20.37 -40.07
N MET A 102 -2.17 -20.98 -39.29
CA MET A 102 -2.21 -22.44 -39.12
C MET A 102 -3.64 -22.95 -38.90
N HIS A 103 -3.87 -24.18 -39.35
CA HIS A 103 -5.16 -24.80 -39.69
C HIS A 103 -6.06 -25.16 -38.49
N HIS A 104 -7.36 -25.16 -38.74
CA HIS A 104 -8.42 -25.62 -37.84
C HIS A 104 -8.41 -27.15 -37.65
N GLY A 105 -8.53 -27.59 -36.39
CA GLY A 105 -8.80 -28.97 -35.99
C GLY A 105 -9.70 -29.01 -34.75
N ASP A 106 -10.73 -29.85 -34.87
CA ASP A 106 -11.86 -30.24 -34.03
C ASP A 106 -11.74 -30.25 -32.49
N GLY A 107 -12.75 -29.65 -31.84
CA GLY A 107 -13.49 -30.12 -30.66
C GLY A 107 -12.78 -30.80 -29.48
N SER A 108 -12.61 -30.07 -28.38
CA SER A 108 -12.98 -30.52 -27.02
C SER A 108 -12.91 -29.37 -26.01
N GLU A 109 -13.88 -29.36 -25.08
CA GLU A 109 -14.00 -28.45 -23.96
C GLU A 109 -12.84 -28.62 -22.97
N GLU A 110 -11.87 -27.71 -22.98
CA GLU A 110 -10.94 -27.51 -21.86
C GLU A 110 -10.44 -26.07 -21.92
N CYS A 111 -10.76 -25.27 -20.90
CA CYS A 111 -10.14 -23.95 -20.71
C CYS A 111 -8.73 -24.16 -20.10
N GLY A 112 -7.88 -24.83 -20.86
CA GLY A 112 -6.47 -25.05 -20.63
C GLY A 112 -5.79 -24.93 -21.99
N GLU A 113 -4.96 -23.90 -22.15
CA GLU A 113 -3.99 -23.81 -23.25
C GLU A 113 -4.52 -23.84 -24.70
N MET A 114 -5.38 -22.91 -25.12
CA MET A 114 -5.23 -22.23 -26.43
C MET A 114 -6.24 -21.08 -26.59
N CYS A 115 -5.91 -19.90 -26.08
CA CYS A 115 -6.43 -18.66 -26.64
C CYS A 115 -5.25 -17.71 -26.74
N GLY A 116 -4.83 -17.40 -27.97
CA GLY A 116 -3.75 -16.45 -28.27
C GLY A 116 -4.07 -14.99 -27.90
N LEU A 117 -5.02 -14.77 -26.99
CA LEU A 117 -5.25 -13.52 -26.29
C LEU A 117 -5.04 -13.84 -24.80
N THR A 118 -4.07 -13.17 -24.17
CA THR A 118 -3.76 -13.37 -22.75
C THR A 118 -5.05 -13.28 -21.89
N CYS A 119 -5.15 -14.07 -20.83
CA CYS A 119 -6.31 -14.11 -19.92
C CYS A 119 -6.81 -12.71 -19.50
N ALA A 120 -5.91 -11.72 -19.42
CA ALA A 120 -6.20 -10.31 -19.18
C ALA A 120 -7.12 -9.65 -20.24
N ALA A 121 -7.01 -10.02 -21.52
CA ALA A 121 -7.83 -9.52 -22.61
C ALA A 121 -9.30 -9.93 -22.50
N CYS A 122 -9.50 -11.23 -22.25
CA CYS A 122 -10.83 -11.80 -22.10
C CYS A 122 -11.51 -11.24 -20.83
N CYS A 123 -10.72 -11.05 -19.77
CA CYS A 123 -11.17 -10.40 -18.55
C CYS A 123 -11.54 -8.92 -18.76
N ALA A 124 -10.74 -8.15 -19.49
CA ALA A 124 -10.97 -6.73 -19.69
C ALA A 124 -12.16 -6.43 -20.61
N ALA A 125 -12.38 -7.25 -21.65
CA ALA A 125 -13.51 -7.11 -22.55
C ALA A 125 -14.86 -7.36 -21.85
N GLY A 126 -14.98 -8.48 -21.11
CA GLY A 126 -16.18 -8.80 -20.35
C GLY A 126 -16.46 -7.81 -19.22
N CYS A 127 -15.42 -7.34 -18.54
CA CYS A 127 -15.53 -6.33 -17.50
C CYS A 127 -16.04 -4.99 -18.06
N LEU A 128 -15.48 -4.52 -19.19
CA LEU A 128 -15.91 -3.26 -19.79
C LEU A 128 -17.35 -3.33 -20.33
N ALA A 129 -17.72 -4.43 -20.98
CA ALA A 129 -19.08 -4.65 -21.47
C ALA A 129 -20.10 -4.61 -20.31
N PHE A 130 -19.81 -5.28 -19.20
CA PHE A 130 -20.68 -5.24 -18.02
C PHE A 130 -20.82 -3.83 -17.42
N LEU A 131 -19.73 -3.07 -17.35
CA LEU A 131 -19.76 -1.69 -16.84
C LEU A 131 -20.57 -0.75 -17.75
N ASN A 132 -20.45 -0.91 -19.07
CA ASN A 132 -21.11 -0.06 -20.05
C ASN A 132 -22.61 -0.41 -20.21
N GLU A 133 -22.99 -1.68 -20.17
CA GLU A 133 -24.36 -2.12 -20.43
C GLU A 133 -25.21 -2.27 -19.16
N ALA A 134 -24.68 -2.92 -18.12
CA ALA A 134 -25.45 -3.28 -16.93
C ALA A 134 -25.48 -2.17 -15.87
N ILE A 135 -24.36 -1.43 -15.72
CA ILE A 135 -24.23 -0.37 -14.71
C ILE A 135 -24.47 1.03 -15.31
N LYS A 136 -24.27 1.21 -16.62
CA LYS A 136 -24.38 2.51 -17.33
C LYS A 136 -23.64 3.62 -16.59
N LEU A 137 -22.33 3.42 -16.37
CA LEU A 137 -21.52 4.47 -15.77
C LEU A 137 -21.61 5.77 -16.61
N PRO A 138 -21.62 6.95 -15.96
CA PRO A 138 -21.65 8.22 -16.68
C PRO A 138 -20.41 8.34 -17.59
N THR A 139 -20.46 9.22 -18.59
CA THR A 139 -19.27 9.52 -19.44
C THR A 139 -18.37 10.58 -18.82
N LYS A 140 -18.80 11.15 -17.69
CA LYS A 140 -18.04 12.12 -16.89
C LYS A 140 -17.92 11.63 -15.47
N PRO A 141 -16.78 11.86 -14.81
CA PRO A 141 -16.56 11.39 -13.45
C PRO A 141 -17.55 12.05 -12.47
N PRO A 142 -17.84 11.41 -11.32
CA PRO A 142 -18.73 12.00 -10.32
C PRO A 142 -18.17 13.34 -9.78
N PRO A 143 -19.02 14.26 -9.29
CA PRO A 143 -18.57 15.51 -8.69
C PRO A 143 -17.56 15.25 -7.54
N ASN A 144 -16.52 16.08 -7.41
CA ASN A 144 -15.36 15.90 -6.50
C ASN A 144 -14.41 14.74 -6.81
N PHE A 145 -14.53 14.07 -7.97
CA PHE A 145 -13.55 13.08 -8.45
C PHE A 145 -12.21 13.70 -8.90
N LEU A 146 -12.19 15.00 -9.19
CA LEU A 146 -10.99 15.70 -9.69
C LEU A 146 -10.01 16.16 -8.60
N GLU A 147 -10.28 15.90 -7.32
CA GLU A 147 -9.24 15.99 -6.29
C GLU A 147 -8.59 14.62 -6.09
N LYS A 148 -7.33 14.53 -6.54
CA LYS A 148 -6.41 13.38 -6.44
C LYS A 148 -6.61 12.27 -7.48
N VAL A 149 -6.47 12.62 -8.75
CA VAL A 149 -5.54 11.85 -9.59
C VAL A 149 -4.34 12.78 -9.78
N PRO A 150 -3.19 12.52 -9.13
CA PRO A 150 -2.00 13.30 -9.45
C PRO A 150 -1.75 13.20 -10.97
N PRO A 151 -1.23 14.25 -11.61
CA PRO A 151 -0.91 14.21 -13.03
C PRO A 151 -0.13 12.93 -13.32
N GLN A 152 -0.58 12.16 -14.33
CA GLN A 152 0.20 11.03 -14.81
C GLN A 152 1.50 11.60 -15.38
N GLU A 153 2.55 11.63 -14.56
CA GLU A 153 3.93 11.66 -15.06
C GLU A 153 4.12 10.39 -15.89
N ASP A 154 4.65 10.57 -17.09
CA ASP A 154 4.81 9.55 -18.13
C ASP A 154 5.23 8.19 -17.55
N ASP A 155 4.48 7.13 -17.86
CA ASP A 155 4.58 5.76 -17.33
C ASP A 155 6.03 5.25 -17.18
N ILE A 156 6.91 5.63 -18.12
CA ILE A 156 8.34 5.31 -18.14
C ILE A 156 9.11 5.91 -16.94
N SER A 157 8.86 7.18 -16.59
CA SER A 157 9.51 7.88 -15.47
C SER A 157 9.19 7.23 -14.13
N SER A 158 7.97 6.72 -13.97
CA SER A 158 7.54 6.04 -12.75
C SER A 158 8.22 4.68 -12.54
N VAL A 159 8.44 3.92 -13.62
CA VAL A 159 9.13 2.63 -13.60
C VAL A 159 10.62 2.81 -13.34
N GLU A 160 11.25 3.81 -13.98
CA GLU A 160 12.65 4.16 -13.75
C GLU A 160 12.90 4.55 -12.29
N LYS A 161 12.07 5.43 -11.72
CA LYS A 161 12.15 5.81 -10.29
C LYS A 161 12.00 4.61 -9.36
N GLN A 162 11.11 3.66 -9.67
CA GLN A 162 11.00 2.44 -8.86
C GLN A 162 12.25 1.56 -8.94
N GLU A 163 12.85 1.43 -10.13
CA GLU A 163 14.07 0.64 -10.29
C GLU A 163 15.28 1.30 -9.61
N GLU A 164 15.35 2.64 -9.59
CA GLU A 164 16.34 3.39 -8.82
C GLU A 164 16.21 3.11 -7.31
N LEU A 165 14.98 3.10 -6.77
CA LEU A 165 14.73 2.78 -5.36
C LEU A 165 15.08 1.31 -5.02
N LYS A 166 14.84 0.38 -5.94
CA LYS A 166 15.27 -1.01 -5.78
C LYS A 166 16.79 -1.14 -5.83
N LYS A 167 17.43 -0.42 -6.75
CA LYS A 167 18.90 -0.37 -6.84
C LYS A 167 19.50 0.19 -5.56
N LEU A 168 18.93 1.27 -5.01
CA LEU A 168 19.33 1.83 -3.73
C LEU A 168 19.39 0.78 -2.63
N LEU A 169 18.36 -0.08 -2.51
CA LEU A 169 18.32 -1.16 -1.52
C LEU A 169 19.35 -2.26 -1.79
N ARG A 170 19.64 -2.58 -3.05
CA ARG A 170 20.67 -3.57 -3.43
C ARG A 170 22.07 -3.08 -3.07
N ASP A 171 22.34 -1.79 -3.25
CA ASP A 171 23.64 -1.16 -3.00
C ASP A 171 23.96 -0.95 -1.50
N LEU A 172 22.99 -1.19 -0.61
CA LEU A 172 23.17 -1.13 0.84
C LEU A 172 23.72 -2.44 1.40
N ASN A 173 24.70 -2.34 2.30
CA ASN A 173 25.31 -3.48 3.00
C ASN A 173 25.15 -3.35 4.53
N PRO A 174 23.92 -3.46 5.05
CA PRO A 174 23.70 -3.37 6.48
C PRO A 174 24.32 -4.55 7.24
N THR A 175 24.84 -4.29 8.44
CA THR A 175 25.35 -5.34 9.34
C THR A 175 24.24 -6.04 10.12
N GLY A 176 23.02 -5.49 10.11
CA GLY A 176 21.83 -6.01 10.79
C GLY A 176 21.80 -5.70 12.30
N ALA A 177 20.97 -6.44 13.03
CA ALA A 177 20.71 -6.21 14.45
C ALA A 177 21.94 -6.50 15.32
N SER A 178 22.21 -5.63 16.28
CA SER A 178 23.17 -5.87 17.35
C SER A 178 22.74 -7.03 18.24
N VAL A 179 23.69 -7.51 19.06
CA VAL A 179 23.39 -8.48 20.14
C VAL A 179 22.34 -7.94 21.12
N ALA A 180 22.29 -6.63 21.36
CA ALA A 180 21.33 -6.02 22.26
C ALA A 180 19.90 -6.14 21.71
N THR A 181 19.70 -5.76 20.44
CA THR A 181 18.41 -5.89 19.74
C THR A 181 17.99 -7.35 19.62
N ALA A 182 18.90 -8.25 19.23
CA ALA A 182 18.62 -9.68 19.17
C ALA A 182 18.14 -10.26 20.52
N LYS A 183 18.74 -9.84 21.63
CA LYS A 183 18.33 -10.27 22.97
C LYS A 183 16.95 -9.78 23.36
N GLN A 184 16.57 -8.55 22.99
CA GLN A 184 15.20 -8.04 23.21
C GLN A 184 14.16 -8.92 22.50
N GLU A 185 14.53 -9.46 21.34
CA GLU A 185 13.72 -10.35 20.49
C GLU A 185 13.80 -11.83 20.90
N LYS A 186 14.55 -12.13 21.96
CA LYS A 186 14.82 -13.49 22.47
C LYS A 186 15.45 -14.39 21.39
N LEU A 187 16.41 -13.85 20.65
CA LEU A 187 17.18 -14.56 19.62
C LEU A 187 18.62 -14.77 20.10
N ASP A 188 19.15 -15.98 19.85
CA ASP A 188 20.57 -16.32 20.10
C ASP A 188 21.48 -15.96 18.91
N ILE A 189 20.89 -15.47 17.82
CA ILE A 189 21.57 -14.99 16.62
C ILE A 189 21.54 -13.47 16.56
N SER A 190 22.59 -12.84 16.05
CA SER A 190 22.65 -11.39 15.76
C SER A 190 23.01 -11.14 14.29
N GLY A 191 23.14 -9.87 13.92
CA GLY A 191 23.45 -9.42 12.57
C GLY A 191 22.25 -9.54 11.63
N VAL A 192 22.53 -9.63 10.33
CA VAL A 192 21.50 -9.70 9.27
C VAL A 192 20.49 -10.83 9.52
N ALA A 193 20.96 -12.02 9.92
CA ALA A 193 20.08 -13.16 10.17
C ALA A 193 19.05 -12.90 11.28
N ALA A 194 19.41 -12.11 12.30
CA ALA A 194 18.47 -11.72 13.35
C ALA A 194 17.43 -10.72 12.82
N SER A 195 17.86 -9.70 12.07
CA SER A 195 16.97 -8.74 11.41
C SER A 195 15.97 -9.44 10.48
N GLU A 196 16.43 -10.38 9.65
CA GLU A 196 15.57 -11.16 8.75
C GLU A 196 14.55 -12.00 9.54
N ARG A 197 14.97 -12.63 10.64
CA ARG A 197 14.07 -13.41 11.52
C ARG A 197 12.99 -12.54 12.15
N ILE A 198 13.32 -11.30 12.52
CA ILE A 198 12.36 -10.35 13.08
C ILE A 198 11.40 -9.88 11.97
N ALA A 199 11.92 -9.49 10.81
CA ALA A 199 11.11 -9.10 9.66
C ALA A 199 10.15 -10.22 9.22
N GLN A 200 10.61 -11.47 9.20
CA GLN A 200 9.78 -12.63 8.93
C GLN A 200 8.60 -12.76 9.91
N LYS A 201 8.81 -12.52 11.21
CA LYS A 201 7.73 -12.56 12.21
C LYS A 201 6.70 -11.43 12.02
N ASP A 202 7.12 -10.29 11.49
CA ASP A 202 6.25 -9.12 11.27
C ASP A 202 5.59 -9.09 9.87
N CYS A 203 6.03 -9.95 8.95
CA CYS A 203 5.60 -10.05 7.56
C CYS A 203 4.06 -10.01 7.41
N GLY A 204 3.31 -10.87 8.12
CA GLY A 204 1.84 -10.86 8.06
C GLY A 204 1.17 -9.58 8.59
N LYS A 205 1.84 -8.82 9.46
CA LYS A 205 1.34 -7.50 9.93
C LYS A 205 1.64 -6.41 8.92
N VAL A 206 2.82 -6.45 8.29
CA VAL A 206 3.21 -5.52 7.22
C VAL A 206 2.19 -5.59 6.07
N MET A 207 1.75 -6.80 5.69
CA MET A 207 0.79 -6.97 4.59
C MET A 207 -0.55 -6.27 4.82
N ARG A 208 -0.98 -6.12 6.08
CA ARG A 208 -2.22 -5.37 6.41
C ARG A 208 -2.15 -3.90 6.02
N TYR A 209 -0.95 -3.36 5.86
CA TYR A 209 -0.69 -1.95 5.55
C TYR A 209 0.16 -1.78 4.28
N LYS A 210 0.34 -2.84 3.48
CA LYS A 210 1.18 -2.83 2.26
C LYS A 210 0.82 -1.68 1.33
N ASP A 211 -0.45 -1.55 0.96
CA ASP A 211 -0.93 -0.49 0.06
C ASP A 211 -0.59 0.91 0.58
N ARG A 212 -0.62 1.10 1.91
CA ARG A 212 -0.30 2.39 2.55
C ARG A 212 1.19 2.72 2.48
N PHE A 213 2.04 1.72 2.68
CA PHE A 213 3.49 1.87 2.51
C PHE A 213 3.85 2.12 1.05
N GLU A 214 3.19 1.46 0.10
CA GLU A 214 3.40 1.68 -1.33
C GLU A 214 2.95 3.08 -1.75
N GLU A 215 1.79 3.54 -1.28
CA GLU A 215 1.30 4.89 -1.55
C GLU A 215 2.26 5.95 -1.01
N ALA A 216 2.68 5.84 0.26
CA ALA A 216 3.64 6.77 0.85
C ALA A 216 5.00 6.70 0.15
N GLY A 217 5.49 5.50 -0.17
CA GLY A 217 6.75 5.31 -0.87
C GLY A 217 6.76 5.98 -2.24
N ARG A 218 5.69 5.81 -3.03
CA ARG A 218 5.50 6.51 -4.31
C ARG A 218 5.45 8.02 -4.13
N LYS A 219 4.69 8.50 -3.14
CA LYS A 219 4.45 9.93 -2.90
C LYS A 219 5.72 10.69 -2.48
N TYR A 220 6.56 10.07 -1.66
CA TYR A 220 7.75 10.73 -1.09
C TYR A 220 9.08 10.29 -1.72
N GLY A 221 9.03 9.35 -2.67
CA GLY A 221 10.21 8.84 -3.36
C GLY A 221 11.15 8.10 -2.41
N VAL A 222 10.59 7.19 -1.59
CA VAL A 222 11.34 6.33 -0.66
C VAL A 222 10.89 4.88 -0.81
N PRO A 223 11.75 3.87 -0.59
CA PRO A 223 11.36 2.48 -0.80
C PRO A 223 10.26 2.05 0.20
N PRO A 224 9.12 1.50 -0.26
CA PRO A 224 8.05 1.00 0.62
C PRO A 224 8.54 -0.01 1.66
N ALA A 225 9.47 -0.88 1.28
CA ALA A 225 10.08 -1.86 2.17
C ALA A 225 10.84 -1.22 3.36
N VAL A 226 11.37 0.00 3.19
CA VAL A 226 12.03 0.76 4.27
C VAL A 226 11.00 1.31 5.24
N LEU A 227 9.86 1.81 4.74
CA LEU A 227 8.77 2.29 5.60
C LEU A 227 8.20 1.14 6.44
N ALA A 228 8.00 -0.03 5.83
CA ALA A 228 7.59 -1.24 6.54
C ALA A 228 8.63 -1.67 7.58
N ALA A 229 9.93 -1.61 7.25
CA ALA A 229 11.01 -1.92 8.18
C ALA A 229 11.11 -0.96 9.36
N ILE A 230 10.88 0.35 9.14
CA ILE A 230 10.78 1.33 10.24
C ILE A 230 9.60 0.95 11.14
N ALA A 231 8.42 0.68 10.58
CA ALA A 231 7.26 0.27 11.39
C ALA A 231 7.52 -1.04 12.18
N SER A 232 8.22 -2.01 11.59
CA SER A 232 8.65 -3.23 12.28
C SER A 232 9.62 -2.92 13.42
N ARG A 233 10.64 -2.09 13.18
CA ARG A 233 11.64 -1.73 14.20
C ARG A 233 11.05 -0.92 15.35
N GLU A 234 10.14 -0.01 15.06
CA GLU A 234 9.60 0.93 16.04
C GLU A 234 8.58 0.27 16.99
N THR A 235 7.70 -0.59 16.46
CA THR A 235 6.55 -1.09 17.24
C THR A 235 6.09 -2.50 16.87
N HIS A 236 6.87 -3.27 16.11
CA HIS A 236 6.38 -4.49 15.46
C HIS A 236 5.07 -4.25 14.71
N VAL A 237 5.03 -3.18 13.93
CA VAL A 237 3.86 -2.74 13.15
C VAL A 237 2.64 -2.52 14.06
N GLY A 238 2.85 -1.83 15.18
CA GLY A 238 1.81 -1.45 16.15
C GLY A 238 1.46 -2.50 17.20
N SER A 239 2.15 -3.65 17.23
CA SER A 239 1.82 -4.74 18.17
C SER A 239 2.36 -4.53 19.59
N VAL A 240 3.35 -3.66 19.74
CA VAL A 240 3.96 -3.34 21.05
C VAL A 240 4.16 -1.83 21.20
N GLY A 241 4.32 -1.38 22.45
CA GLY A 241 4.78 -0.02 22.74
C GLY A 241 3.74 1.09 22.58
N LEU A 242 2.48 0.76 22.25
CA LEU A 242 1.38 1.73 22.09
C LEU A 242 0.27 1.52 23.12
N ASN A 243 -0.26 2.62 23.66
CA ASN A 243 -1.52 2.63 24.41
C ASN A 243 -2.74 2.59 23.46
N ARG A 244 -3.96 2.66 24.02
CA ARG A 244 -5.20 2.58 23.24
C ARG A 244 -5.38 3.75 22.27
N GLU A 245 -4.77 4.89 22.59
CA GLU A 245 -4.78 6.11 21.81
C GLU A 245 -3.64 6.16 20.78
N GLY A 246 -2.78 5.14 20.70
CA GLY A 246 -1.68 5.07 19.75
C GLY A 246 -0.40 5.79 20.16
N TRP A 247 -0.22 6.10 21.44
CA TRP A 247 0.97 6.77 21.98
C TRP A 247 1.85 5.81 22.77
N SER A 248 3.17 6.02 22.69
CA SER A 248 4.14 5.38 23.57
C SER A 248 4.39 6.20 24.84
N GLN A 249 5.05 5.56 25.81
CA GLN A 249 5.48 6.23 27.06
C GLN A 249 6.45 7.38 26.80
N GLU A 250 7.17 7.36 25.68
CA GLU A 250 8.15 8.36 25.27
C GLU A 250 7.53 9.51 24.45
N ARG A 251 6.19 9.64 24.46
CA ARG A 251 5.45 10.69 23.74
C ARG A 251 5.64 10.64 22.22
N SER A 252 5.87 9.44 21.70
CA SER A 252 5.87 9.18 20.26
C SER A 252 4.55 8.53 19.84
N TYR A 253 4.09 8.85 18.64
CA TYR A 253 2.78 8.43 18.15
C TYR A 253 2.89 7.45 16.98
N GLY A 254 1.95 6.50 16.96
CA GLY A 254 1.73 5.59 15.83
C GLY A 254 2.79 4.52 15.66
N MET A 255 2.55 3.63 14.69
CA MET A 255 3.44 2.48 14.45
C MET A 255 4.85 2.85 14.00
N MET A 256 5.05 4.10 13.57
CA MET A 256 6.36 4.64 13.15
C MET A 256 6.93 5.65 14.17
N GLN A 257 6.35 5.73 15.37
CA GLN A 257 6.88 6.47 16.53
C GLN A 257 7.32 7.91 16.24
N ILE A 258 6.44 8.71 15.63
CA ILE A 258 6.73 10.13 15.40
C ILE A 258 6.68 10.87 16.75
N TYR A 259 7.81 11.45 17.16
CA TYR A 259 7.94 12.17 18.43
C TYR A 259 7.08 13.45 18.46
N TRP A 260 6.46 13.77 19.61
CA TRP A 260 5.46 14.84 19.75
C TRP A 260 5.89 16.23 19.24
N THR A 261 7.19 16.57 19.28
CA THR A 261 7.67 17.86 18.77
C THR A 261 7.54 17.99 17.26
N ASN A 262 7.45 16.86 16.54
CA ASN A 262 7.17 16.84 15.10
C ASN A 262 5.67 16.99 14.78
N LYS A 263 4.83 17.22 15.80
CA LYS A 263 3.36 17.37 15.68
C LYS A 263 2.73 16.18 14.93
N PRO A 264 2.69 14.99 15.55
CA PRO A 264 2.21 13.78 14.88
C PRO A 264 0.80 13.96 14.31
N ASN A 265 0.59 13.47 13.09
CA ASN A 265 -0.68 13.54 12.39
C ASN A 265 -1.60 12.42 12.89
N THR A 266 -2.62 12.80 13.65
CA THR A 266 -3.54 11.85 14.27
C THR A 266 -4.88 11.71 13.53
N ALA A 267 -5.01 12.28 12.32
CA ALA A 267 -6.30 12.43 11.63
C ALA A 267 -7.00 11.10 11.32
N ASP A 268 -6.25 10.05 11.00
CA ASP A 268 -6.75 8.72 10.63
C ASP A 268 -6.16 7.62 11.51
N GLY A 269 -5.77 7.98 12.74
CA GLY A 269 -5.30 7.05 13.76
C GLY A 269 -3.83 6.64 13.62
N PRO A 270 -3.32 5.81 14.55
CA PRO A 270 -1.88 5.51 14.70
C PRO A 270 -1.29 4.62 13.59
N PHE A 271 -2.16 4.13 12.70
CA PHE A 271 -1.81 3.22 11.60
C PHE A 271 -2.25 3.78 10.24
N GLY A 272 -2.88 4.96 10.23
CA GLY A 272 -3.50 5.56 9.05
C GLY A 272 -2.50 6.05 8.00
N GLN A 273 -3.00 6.36 6.81
CA GLN A 273 -2.20 6.88 5.71
C GLN A 273 -1.54 8.20 6.09
N ALA A 274 -2.25 9.10 6.78
CA ALA A 274 -1.73 10.42 7.12
C ALA A 274 -0.54 10.34 8.09
N HIS A 275 -0.53 9.35 8.99
CA HIS A 275 0.60 9.04 9.86
C HIS A 275 1.80 8.48 9.08
N ILE A 276 1.57 7.52 8.18
CA ILE A 276 2.63 6.91 7.36
C ILE A 276 3.25 7.93 6.40
N ASP A 277 2.42 8.77 5.78
CA ASP A 277 2.83 9.87 4.93
C ASP A 277 3.77 10.83 5.67
N GLN A 278 3.42 11.22 6.90
CA GLN A 278 4.27 12.09 7.72
C GLN A 278 5.61 11.43 8.04
N ALA A 279 5.62 10.13 8.37
CA ALA A 279 6.87 9.42 8.61
C ALA A 279 7.76 9.34 7.35
N ALA A 280 7.16 9.09 6.19
CA ALA A 280 7.86 9.07 4.91
C ALA A 280 8.42 10.46 4.55
N GLU A 281 7.66 11.53 4.80
CA GLU A 281 8.11 12.92 4.63
C GLU A 281 9.32 13.25 5.51
N ILE A 282 9.28 12.86 6.78
CA ILE A 282 10.40 13.04 7.72
C ILE A 282 11.66 12.31 7.20
N LEU A 283 11.52 11.05 6.79
CA LEU A 283 12.63 10.28 6.23
C LEU A 283 13.21 10.95 4.97
N LYS A 284 12.34 11.38 4.04
CA LYS A 284 12.76 12.09 2.83
C LYS A 284 13.51 13.38 3.16
N ALA A 285 12.98 14.18 4.09
CA ALA A 285 13.64 15.41 4.52
C ALA A 285 15.01 15.15 5.17
N HIS A 286 15.14 14.07 5.94
CA HIS A 286 16.43 13.66 6.50
C HIS A 286 17.41 13.23 5.41
N TRP A 287 16.94 12.50 4.40
CA TRP A 287 17.78 12.08 3.29
C TRP A 287 18.32 13.24 2.47
N GLU A 288 17.47 14.20 2.10
CA GLU A 288 17.91 15.42 1.40
C GLU A 288 18.93 16.21 2.24
N LYS A 289 18.74 16.24 3.56
CA LYS A 289 19.69 16.87 4.47
C LYS A 289 21.02 16.13 4.54
N MET A 290 21.02 14.79 4.52
CA MET A 290 22.25 14.00 4.48
C MET A 290 23.00 14.18 3.16
N LYS A 291 22.28 14.20 2.02
CA LYS A 291 22.85 14.53 0.70
C LYS A 291 23.55 15.89 0.71
N LYS A 292 22.91 16.91 1.30
CA LYS A 292 23.51 18.24 1.43
C LYS A 292 24.69 18.30 2.40
N LYS A 293 24.63 17.56 3.51
CA LYS A 293 25.66 17.58 4.56
C LYS A 293 26.91 16.77 4.18
N TYR A 294 26.73 15.72 3.38
CA TYR A 294 27.79 14.79 2.98
C TYR A 294 27.77 14.57 1.46
N PRO A 295 28.09 15.61 0.66
CA PRO A 295 27.96 15.56 -0.81
C PRO A 295 28.89 14.55 -1.48
N ASP A 296 29.97 14.15 -0.82
CA ASP A 296 30.95 13.18 -1.36
C ASP A 296 30.52 11.71 -1.15
N LEU A 297 29.46 11.47 -0.38
CA LEU A 297 28.95 10.13 -0.12
C LEU A 297 28.02 9.66 -1.24
N SER A 298 27.99 8.34 -1.44
CA SER A 298 27.04 7.73 -2.35
C SER A 298 25.60 7.96 -1.90
N GLU A 299 24.66 7.76 -2.84
CA GLU A 299 23.25 7.83 -2.55
C GLU A 299 22.81 6.80 -1.48
N SER A 300 23.36 5.59 -1.53
CA SER A 300 23.13 4.56 -0.51
C SER A 300 23.69 4.93 0.86
N GLN A 301 24.89 5.51 0.93
CA GLN A 301 25.49 5.97 2.19
C GLN A 301 24.68 7.11 2.83
N THR A 302 24.29 8.11 2.05
CA THR A 302 23.45 9.21 2.56
C THR A 302 22.05 8.73 2.97
N PHE A 303 21.50 7.72 2.30
CA PHE A 303 20.24 7.10 2.70
C PHE A 303 20.37 6.32 4.01
N GLN A 304 21.44 5.56 4.22
CA GLN A 304 21.70 4.90 5.49
C GLN A 304 21.79 5.91 6.66
N LEU A 305 22.50 7.02 6.45
CA LEU A 305 22.53 8.12 7.42
C LEU A 305 21.15 8.73 7.67
N ALA A 306 20.29 8.80 6.66
CA ALA A 306 18.92 9.29 6.81
C ALA A 306 18.08 8.37 7.72
N VAL A 307 18.23 7.05 7.55
CA VAL A 307 17.57 6.06 8.41
C VAL A 307 18.11 6.14 9.84
N ALA A 308 19.42 6.29 10.04
CA ALA A 308 19.99 6.52 11.37
C ALA A 308 19.45 7.83 12.00
N ALA A 309 19.39 8.89 11.20
CA ALA A 309 18.88 10.20 11.61
C ALA A 309 17.39 10.18 11.99
N TYR A 310 16.60 9.24 11.46
CA TYR A 310 15.20 9.08 11.86
C TYR A 310 15.09 8.81 13.37
N ASN A 311 16.01 8.01 13.91
CA ASN A 311 16.07 7.68 15.32
C ASN A 311 16.81 8.74 16.16
N CYS A 312 18.02 9.16 15.74
CA CYS A 312 18.87 10.01 16.60
C CYS A 312 18.81 11.51 16.28
N GLY A 313 18.01 11.90 15.29
CA GLY A 313 17.88 13.26 14.78
C GLY A 313 18.94 13.61 13.73
N PRO A 314 18.63 14.50 12.76
CA PRO A 314 19.48 14.77 11.59
C PRO A 314 20.58 15.83 11.82
N ASN A 315 20.67 16.41 13.02
CA ASN A 315 21.63 17.47 13.33
C ASN A 315 22.98 16.95 13.80
N ARG A 316 23.09 15.65 14.11
CA ARG A 316 24.32 15.05 14.62
C ARG A 316 25.43 15.08 13.57
N ASN A 317 26.67 15.13 14.04
CA ASN A 317 27.84 14.88 13.20
C ASN A 317 28.08 13.38 13.21
N PHE A 318 27.58 12.71 12.18
CA PHE A 318 27.71 11.27 12.05
C PHE A 318 29.17 10.87 11.88
N ASP A 319 29.54 9.79 12.55
CA ASP A 319 30.78 9.06 12.31
C ASP A 319 30.54 8.18 11.08
N LEU A 320 31.21 8.46 9.96
CA LEU A 320 30.97 7.74 8.71
C LEU A 320 31.44 6.29 8.76
N SER A 321 32.29 5.94 9.73
CA SER A 321 32.70 4.56 9.99
C SER A 321 31.70 3.78 10.84
N ASP A 322 30.83 4.49 11.57
CA ASP A 322 29.75 3.92 12.40
C ASP A 322 28.51 4.84 12.36
N PRO A 323 27.68 4.73 11.30
CA PRO A 323 26.46 5.51 11.13
C PRO A 323 25.49 5.43 12.30
N ASP A 324 25.53 4.34 13.06
CA ASP A 324 24.60 4.03 14.14
C ASP A 324 25.15 4.35 15.53
N ARG A 325 26.34 4.94 15.64
CA ARG A 325 26.99 5.26 16.92
C ARG A 325 26.08 5.94 17.95
N TYR A 326 25.15 6.76 17.48
CA TYR A 326 24.23 7.56 18.30
C TYR A 326 22.79 7.04 18.33
N THR A 327 22.50 5.93 17.66
CA THR A 327 21.14 5.39 17.56
C THR A 327 20.85 4.39 18.69
N THR A 328 19.57 4.16 18.96
CA THR A 328 19.12 3.13 19.91
C THR A 328 19.70 1.77 19.51
N GLY A 329 20.33 1.07 20.47
CA GLY A 329 20.97 -0.23 20.20
C GLY A 329 22.28 -0.15 19.41
N LYS A 330 22.68 1.05 18.95
CA LYS A 330 23.81 1.28 18.05
C LYS A 330 23.75 0.44 16.77
N ASP A 331 22.53 0.25 16.25
CA ASP A 331 22.27 -0.59 15.09
C ASP A 331 21.02 -0.18 14.30
N TYR A 332 20.41 0.97 14.60
CA TYR A 332 19.08 1.29 14.07
C TYR A 332 19.01 1.23 12.55
N SER A 333 19.91 1.92 11.84
CA SER A 333 19.95 1.90 10.38
C SER A 333 20.33 0.53 9.84
N ASN A 334 21.29 -0.14 10.46
CA ASN A 334 21.74 -1.46 10.05
C ASN A 334 20.62 -2.51 10.16
N ASP A 335 19.91 -2.55 11.28
CA ASP A 335 18.79 -3.45 11.48
C ASP A 335 17.61 -3.11 10.57
N VAL A 336 17.18 -1.84 10.52
CA VAL A 336 16.07 -1.41 9.64
C VAL A 336 16.34 -1.76 8.19
N LEU A 337 17.54 -1.47 7.68
CA LEU A 337 17.86 -1.75 6.29
C LEU A 337 17.99 -3.25 6.01
N ALA A 338 18.46 -4.05 6.97
CA ALA A 338 18.45 -5.52 6.83
C ALA A 338 17.02 -6.07 6.78
N ARG A 339 16.11 -5.56 7.63
CA ARG A 339 14.67 -5.88 7.57
C ARG A 339 14.05 -5.43 6.24
N ALA A 340 14.42 -4.25 5.74
CA ALA A 340 13.92 -3.71 4.48
C ALA A 340 14.32 -4.60 3.29
N LYS A 341 15.57 -5.08 3.26
CA LYS A 341 16.01 -6.04 2.22
C LYS A 341 15.23 -7.36 2.28
N TYR A 342 14.90 -7.84 3.49
CA TYR A 342 14.02 -9.00 3.65
C TYR A 342 12.61 -8.72 3.09
N PHE A 343 12.00 -7.60 3.44
CA PHE A 343 10.68 -7.24 2.97
C PHE A 343 10.63 -7.03 1.45
N GLU A 344 11.61 -6.34 0.86
CA GLU A 344 11.70 -6.15 -0.58
C GLU A 344 11.74 -7.49 -1.33
N LYS A 345 12.54 -8.44 -0.83
CA LYS A 345 12.64 -9.79 -1.41
C LYS A 345 11.32 -10.57 -1.35
N HIS A 346 10.55 -10.41 -0.28
CA HIS A 346 9.32 -11.18 -0.03
C HIS A 346 8.05 -10.31 -0.15
N TRP A 347 8.15 -9.16 -0.83
CA TRP A 347 7.09 -8.13 -0.82
C TRP A 347 5.76 -8.65 -1.38
N ASN A 348 5.81 -9.66 -2.25
CA ASN A 348 4.65 -10.33 -2.85
C ASN A 348 4.41 -11.74 -2.30
N GLU A 349 5.23 -12.22 -1.38
CA GLU A 349 5.18 -13.58 -0.83
C GLU A 349 4.73 -13.61 0.64
N CYS A 350 4.77 -12.44 1.30
CA CYS A 350 4.34 -12.28 2.69
C CYS A 350 2.84 -12.57 2.95
N ASP A 351 2.06 -12.89 1.92
CA ASP A 351 0.63 -13.26 1.99
C ASP A 351 0.39 -14.73 2.41
N SER A 352 1.43 -15.55 2.56
CA SER A 352 1.33 -17.02 2.64
C SER A 352 1.48 -17.65 4.03
N TRP A 353 1.52 -16.86 5.12
CA TRP A 353 1.84 -17.35 6.48
C TRP A 353 0.82 -17.00 7.54
#